data_AF-A0AAV8XCN4-F1
#
_entry.id   AF-A0AAV8XCN4-F1
#
_cell.length_a   1.000
_cell.length_b   1.000
_cell.length_c   1.000
_cell.angle_alpha   90.00
_cell.angle_beta   90.00
_cell.angle_gamma   90.00
#
_symmetry.space_group_name_H-M   'P 1'
#
loop_
_entity.id
_entity.type
_entity.pdbx_description
1 polymer ?
#
loop_
_entity_poly.entity_id
_entity_poly.type
_entity_poly.pdbx_seq_one_letter_code
_entity_poly.pdbx_strand_id
1 'polypeptide(L)'
;MVSGKEFRSTLRKPSPNSKVKKKECRLVPAFTIQAMQKGTCVTPPPKCDAYKEVLPKHTKFQQNYKRGNLPIALASKGGKVAWKLIVEMELITVK
;
A
#
# COMPACT_ATOMS: atom_id res chain seq x y z
N MET A 1 58.14 -16.58 9.57
CA MET A 1 57.43 -16.79 10.85
C MET A 1 56.33 -15.73 10.96
N VAL A 2 55.08 -16.13 11.13
CA VAL A 2 53.96 -15.18 11.28
C VAL A 2 53.99 -14.62 12.71
N SER A 3 53.85 -13.30 12.86
CA SER A 3 53.78 -12.66 14.18
C SER A 3 52.63 -13.24 15.01
N GLY A 4 52.83 -13.43 16.32
CA GLY A 4 51.78 -13.95 17.21
C GLY A 4 50.49 -13.11 17.21
N LYS A 5 50.60 -11.81 16.88
CA LYS A 5 49.45 -10.92 16.71
C LYS A 5 48.62 -11.29 15.47
N GLU A 6 49.28 -11.66 14.38
CA GLU A 6 48.61 -12.09 13.16
C GLU A 6 48.01 -13.50 13.28
N PHE A 7 48.70 -14.41 13.97
CA PHE A 7 48.13 -15.72 14.28
C PHE A 7 46.85 -15.62 15.13
N ARG A 8 46.83 -14.72 16.12
CA ARG A 8 45.64 -14.51 16.95
C ARG A 8 44.49 -13.84 16.19
N SER A 9 44.79 -13.07 15.14
CA SER A 9 43.76 -12.40 14.33
C SER A 9 43.08 -13.36 13.36
N THR A 10 43.76 -14.42 12.90
CA THR A 10 43.17 -15.44 12.02
C THR A 10 42.20 -16.37 12.74
N LEU A 11 42.40 -16.64 14.04
CA LEU A 11 41.48 -17.45 14.86
C LEU A 11 40.08 -16.84 15.03
N ARG A 12 39.96 -15.51 14.87
CA ARG A 12 38.67 -14.81 14.93
C ARG A 12 37.94 -14.76 13.59
N LYS A 13 38.60 -15.17 12.50
CA LYS A 13 37.98 -15.16 11.17
C LYS A 13 37.07 -16.38 11.04
N PRO A 14 35.81 -16.20 10.60
CA PRO A 14 34.97 -17.34 10.24
C PRO A 14 35.68 -18.19 9.20
N SER A 15 35.52 -19.52 9.27
CA SER A 15 36.14 -20.41 8.28
C SER A 15 35.66 -20.00 6.87
N PRO A 16 36.50 -20.14 5.82
CA PRO A 16 36.19 -19.64 4.49
C PRO A 16 34.91 -20.23 3.88
N ASN A 17 34.42 -21.36 4.41
CA ASN A 17 33.18 -22.00 3.99
C ASN A 17 32.07 -21.97 5.07
N SER A 18 32.27 -21.25 6.17
CA SER A 18 31.18 -21.01 7.12
C SER A 18 30.24 -19.98 6.53
N LYS A 19 29.06 -20.45 6.11
CA LYS A 19 27.90 -19.57 5.94
C LYS A 19 27.74 -18.87 7.28
N VAL A 20 28.06 -17.58 7.35
CA VAL A 20 27.80 -16.74 8.52
C VAL A 20 26.29 -16.78 8.71
N LYS A 21 25.80 -17.71 9.54
CA LYS A 21 24.40 -17.80 9.89
C LYS A 21 24.10 -16.49 10.62
N LYS A 22 23.48 -15.55 9.91
CA LYS A 22 22.80 -14.43 10.56
C LYS A 22 21.96 -15.08 11.66
N LYS A 23 22.14 -14.65 12.91
CA LYS A 23 21.42 -15.23 14.05
C LYS A 23 19.94 -15.25 13.66
N GLU A 24 19.43 -16.45 13.39
CA GLU A 24 18.04 -16.65 12.99
C GLU A 24 17.21 -16.39 14.24
N CYS A 25 16.73 -15.17 14.36
CA CYS A 25 15.67 -14.86 15.30
C CYS A 25 14.44 -15.71 14.93
N ARG A 26 13.81 -16.33 15.92
CA ARG A 26 12.47 -16.90 15.72
C ARG A 26 11.48 -15.75 15.49
N LEU A 27 10.82 -15.74 14.33
CA LEU A 27 9.77 -14.75 14.04
C LEU A 27 8.52 -15.05 14.87
N VAL A 28 7.99 -14.02 15.54
CA VAL A 28 6.82 -14.12 16.41
C VAL A 28 5.85 -12.97 16.15
N PRO A 29 4.54 -13.20 16.34
CA PRO A 29 3.54 -12.14 16.22
C PRO A 29 3.78 -11.03 17.25
N ALA A 30 3.44 -9.80 16.87
CA ALA A 30 3.50 -8.64 17.74
C ALA A 30 2.55 -8.79 18.94
N PHE A 31 2.87 -8.10 20.05
CA PHE A 31 2.04 -8.06 21.26
C PHE A 31 1.76 -9.43 21.89
N THR A 32 2.70 -10.37 21.77
CA THR A 32 2.63 -11.68 22.44
C THR A 32 3.73 -11.83 23.49
N ILE A 33 3.53 -12.70 24.49
CA ILE A 33 4.57 -13.02 25.49
C ILE A 33 5.83 -13.57 24.81
N GLN A 34 5.67 -14.26 23.68
CA GLN A 34 6.79 -14.78 22.89
C GLN A 34 7.69 -13.67 22.34
N ALA A 35 7.14 -12.50 22.01
CA ALA A 35 7.91 -11.34 21.55
C ALA A 35 8.88 -10.79 22.60
N MET A 36 8.63 -11.07 23.88
CA MET A 36 9.51 -10.66 24.99
C MET A 36 10.65 -11.66 25.24
N GLN A 37 10.62 -12.84 24.59
CA GLN A 37 11.61 -13.88 24.80
C GLN A 37 12.94 -13.53 24.11
N LYS A 38 14.06 -13.99 24.67
CA LYS A 38 15.38 -13.78 24.06
C LYS A 38 15.50 -14.58 22.76
N GLY A 39 16.05 -13.96 21.72
CA GLY A 39 16.27 -14.64 20.43
C GLY A 39 15.04 -14.70 19.53
N THR A 40 13.97 -13.97 19.86
CA THR A 40 12.81 -13.79 18.97
C THR A 40 12.85 -12.40 18.34
N CYS A 41 12.40 -12.31 17.08
CA CYS A 41 12.20 -11.04 16.39
C CYS A 41 10.71 -10.90 16.02
N VAL A 42 10.16 -9.70 16.16
CA VAL A 42 8.74 -9.44 15.88
C VAL A 42 8.51 -9.27 14.39
N THR A 43 7.44 -9.88 13.87
CA THR A 43 7.02 -9.69 12.48
C THR A 43 6.65 -8.22 12.25
N PRO A 44 7.21 -7.57 11.21
CA PRO A 44 6.88 -6.17 10.92
C PRO A 44 5.39 -6.02 10.59
N PRO A 45 4.80 -4.83 10.83
CA PRO A 45 3.42 -4.56 10.46
C PRO A 45 3.21 -4.73 8.95
N PRO A 46 1.98 -5.04 8.51
CA PRO A 46 1.66 -5.07 7.10
C PRO A 46 1.97 -3.71 6.46
N LYS A 47 2.49 -3.72 5.23
CA LYS A 47 2.80 -2.49 4.50
C LYS A 47 1.51 -1.73 4.23
N CYS A 48 1.43 -0.51 4.76
CA CYS A 48 0.35 0.42 4.43
C CYS A 48 0.67 1.10 3.10
N ASP A 49 0.03 0.62 2.03
CA ASP A 49 0.16 1.16 0.68
C ASP A 49 -0.68 2.45 0.52
N ALA A 50 -0.45 3.48 1.36
CA ALA A 50 -1.30 4.68 1.44
C ALA A 50 -1.36 5.49 0.13
N TYR A 51 -0.26 5.47 -0.64
CA TYR A 51 -0.15 6.19 -1.93
C TYR A 51 -0.44 5.31 -3.14
N LYS A 52 -0.86 4.07 -2.94
CA LYS A 52 -1.16 3.17 -4.04
C LYS A 52 -2.46 3.59 -4.68
N GLU A 53 -2.38 3.92 -5.96
CA GLU A 53 -3.54 4.28 -6.76
C GLU A 53 -4.54 3.11 -6.77
N VAL A 54 -5.76 3.40 -6.32
CA VAL A 54 -6.87 2.45 -6.39
C VAL A 54 -7.61 2.73 -7.68
N LEU A 55 -7.80 1.69 -8.50
CA LEU A 55 -8.59 1.82 -9.72
C LEU A 55 -9.99 2.36 -9.37
N PRO A 56 -10.47 3.40 -10.07
CA PRO A 56 -11.78 3.98 -9.78
C PRO A 56 -12.86 2.93 -10.05
N LYS A 57 -13.68 2.64 -9.03
CA LYS A 57 -14.84 1.77 -9.18
C LYS A 57 -15.84 2.40 -10.16
N HIS A 58 -16.59 1.57 -10.87
CA HIS A 58 -17.70 2.03 -11.70
C HIS A 58 -18.69 2.83 -10.86
N THR A 59 -18.94 4.07 -11.27
CA THR A 59 -19.89 4.95 -10.58
C THR A 59 -21.29 4.79 -11.17
N LYS A 60 -22.31 4.97 -10.34
CA LYS A 60 -23.71 5.04 -10.81
C LYS A 60 -23.89 6.16 -11.84
N PHE A 61 -23.11 7.24 -11.73
CA PHE A 61 -23.06 8.32 -12.72
C PHE A 61 -22.63 7.80 -14.09
N GLN A 62 -21.52 7.05 -14.16
CA GLN A 62 -21.05 6.45 -15.42
C GLN A 62 -22.11 5.54 -16.05
N GLN A 63 -22.79 4.74 -15.23
CA GLN A 63 -23.85 3.85 -15.70
C GLN A 63 -25.05 4.64 -16.25
N ASN A 64 -25.54 5.65 -15.54
CA ASN A 64 -26.67 6.47 -15.95
C ASN A 64 -26.35 7.34 -17.18
N TYR A 65 -25.11 7.84 -17.28
CA TYR A 65 -24.63 8.58 -18.45
C TYR A 65 -24.65 7.70 -19.71
N LYS A 66 -24.10 6.48 -19.62
CA LYS A 66 -24.11 5.52 -20.75
C LYS A 66 -25.52 5.08 -21.15
N ARG A 67 -26.43 4.97 -20.19
CA ARG A 67 -27.84 4.62 -20.44
C ARG A 67 -28.67 5.76 -21.02
N GLY A 68 -28.22 7.01 -20.92
CA GLY A 68 -28.97 8.18 -21.37
C GLY A 68 -30.07 8.65 -20.42
N ASN A 69 -30.04 8.21 -19.15
CA ASN A 69 -31.04 8.57 -18.14
C ASN A 69 -30.85 9.99 -17.57
N LEU A 70 -29.73 10.65 -17.88
CA LEU A 70 -29.43 11.98 -17.39
C LEU A 70 -29.94 13.03 -18.39
N PRO A 71 -30.61 14.11 -17.93
CA PRO A 71 -31.10 15.18 -18.79
C PRO A 71 -29.99 16.16 -19.22
N ILE A 72 -28.81 15.62 -19.55
CA ILE A 72 -27.58 16.36 -19.87
C ILE A 72 -27.12 15.97 -21.28
N ALA A 73 -26.70 16.95 -22.07
CA ALA A 73 -26.10 16.81 -23.38
C ALA A 73 -24.80 17.62 -23.50
N LEU A 74 -23.91 17.21 -24.40
CA LEU A 74 -22.81 18.06 -24.83
C LEU A 74 -23.34 19.07 -25.86
N ALA A 75 -23.01 20.35 -25.69
CA ALA A 75 -23.37 21.38 -26.65
C ALA A 75 -22.59 21.18 -27.97
N SER A 76 -23.22 21.46 -29.11
CA SER A 76 -22.63 21.21 -30.44
C SER A 76 -21.33 21.98 -30.73
N LYS A 77 -21.11 23.12 -30.06
CA LYS A 77 -19.86 23.90 -30.19
C LYS A 77 -18.74 23.44 -29.23
N GLY A 78 -18.94 22.33 -28.52
CA GLY A 78 -18.00 21.82 -27.52
C GLY A 78 -17.91 22.70 -26.27
N GLY A 79 -17.33 22.15 -25.20
CA GLY A 79 -16.97 22.91 -23.99
C GLY A 79 -18.11 23.36 -23.08
N LYS A 80 -19.38 23.16 -23.44
CA LYS A 80 -20.54 23.49 -22.60
C LYS A 80 -21.50 22.32 -22.45
N VAL A 81 -22.12 22.24 -21.29
CA VAL A 81 -23.21 21.31 -20.99
C VAL A 81 -24.53 21.97 -21.35
N ALA A 82 -25.37 21.26 -22.10
CA ALA A 82 -26.74 21.65 -22.40
C ALA A 82 -27.71 20.78 -21.59
N TRP A 83 -28.72 21.41 -20.98
CA TRP A 83 -29.80 20.70 -20.31
C TRP A 83 -30.89 20.36 -21.32
N LYS A 84 -31.31 19.09 -21.36
CA LYS A 84 -32.36 18.63 -22.29
C LYS A 84 -33.77 18.94 -21.79
N LEU A 85 -33.94 19.08 -20.49
CA LEU A 85 -35.18 19.53 -19.86
C LEU A 85 -35.04 20.99 -19.48
N ILE A 86 -36.11 21.76 -19.68
CA ILE A 86 -36.26 23.07 -19.05
C ILE A 86 -36.29 22.77 -17.56
N VAL A 87 -35.22 23.12 -16.85
CA VAL A 87 -35.21 23.02 -15.40
C VAL A 87 -36.06 24.18 -14.90
N GLU A 88 -37.37 23.99 -14.82
CA GLU A 88 -38.13 24.71 -13.81
C GLU A 88 -37.52 24.24 -12.49
N MET A 89 -36.71 25.10 -11.89
CA MET A 89 -36.11 24.92 -10.56
C MET A 89 -37.22 24.98 -9.50
N GLU A 90 -38.31 24.26 -9.69
CA GLU A 90 -39.29 24.06 -8.63
C GLU A 90 -38.80 22.88 -7.78
N LEU A 91 -38.33 23.24 -6.58
CA LEU A 91 -38.28 22.39 -5.39
C LEU A 91 -37.24 21.26 -5.42
N ILE A 92 -35.97 21.64 -5.25
CA ILE A 92 -35.05 20.84 -4.41
C ILE A 92 -34.46 21.74 -3.33
N THR A 93 -35.34 22.38 -2.56
CA THR A 93 -35.06 22.71 -1.16
C THR A 93 -35.68 21.59 -0.34
N VAL A 94 -34.84 20.65 0.08
CA VAL A 94 -35.18 19.67 1.11
C VAL A 94 -35.59 20.45 2.36
N LYS A 95 -36.88 20.39 2.72
CA LYS A 95 -37.37 20.61 4.08
C LYS A 95 -37.33 19.29 4.83
#